data_AF-A0A933P4K2-F1
#
_entry.id   AF-A0A933P4K2-F1
#
_cell.length_a   1.000
_cell.length_b   1.000
_cell.length_c   1.000
_cell.angle_alpha   90.00
_cell.angle_beta   90.00
_cell.angle_gamma   90.00
#
_symmetry.space_group_name_H-M   'P 1'
#
loop_
_entity.id
_entity.type
_entity.pdbx_description
1 polymer ?
#
loop_
_entity_poly.entity_id
_entity_poly.type
_entity_poly.pdbx_seq_one_letter_code
_entity_poly.pdbx_strand_id
1 'polypeptide(L)'
;MRPRLMAAAFAAVMVAACSAEGSTATTDATIAPTAPASSSTTSSTTTAPVVSNTTTEPARVDPSYDDIPEGQCSHLTVRSIGFRNDTGEVANGYREIGTSTEGRTIWSEHWGPLAGPQVLVFGQVHGDECAPAFMVRAIRERPPTEFGIWLVPTLNPDGLADHHRRTALDVDPNRDGYDLVTPEARAAMHATELVEPILTVHLHSPYKWVGAHNGVLATQVATAMSYAAGWGYPKNAGRVRNGTQAFLWEGQELVVPGSQSVLVEFPATSPLESPAPPDLTQRQEGTVAEVIVAAEAMRDALYATVAEPPA
;
A
#
# COMPACT_ATOMS: atom_id res chain seq x y z
N MET A 1 4.71 -50.45 -49.45
CA MET A 1 4.72 -48.98 -49.38
C MET A 1 5.44 -48.55 -48.11
N ARG A 2 6.65 -47.98 -48.24
CA ARG A 2 7.36 -47.25 -47.17
C ARG A 2 7.18 -45.76 -47.44
N PRO A 3 7.11 -44.92 -46.40
CA PRO A 3 7.98 -43.75 -46.38
C PRO A 3 8.63 -43.55 -44.99
N ARG A 4 9.96 -43.52 -44.91
CA ARG A 4 10.88 -42.36 -45.04
C ARG A 4 11.24 -41.79 -43.67
N LEU A 5 12.27 -42.38 -43.06
CA LEU A 5 13.19 -41.69 -42.16
C LEU A 5 14.01 -40.70 -43.00
N MET A 6 14.09 -39.44 -42.57
CA MET A 6 15.12 -38.50 -42.96
C MET A 6 15.92 -38.11 -41.72
N ALA A 7 17.23 -38.27 -41.85
CA ALA A 7 18.25 -37.90 -40.89
C ALA A 7 18.95 -36.60 -41.33
N ALA A 8 19.78 -36.09 -40.43
CA ALA A 8 20.77 -35.00 -40.55
C ALA A 8 20.22 -33.58 -40.25
N ALA A 9 20.92 -32.70 -39.54
CA ALA A 9 22.34 -32.68 -39.18
C ALA A 9 22.57 -31.97 -37.83
N PHE A 10 23.48 -32.55 -37.03
CA PHE A 10 24.18 -31.87 -35.94
C PHE A 10 25.20 -30.88 -36.54
N ALA A 11 25.26 -29.67 -35.98
CA ALA A 11 26.42 -28.80 -36.10
C ALA A 11 26.87 -28.41 -34.68
N ALA A 12 27.90 -29.12 -34.21
CA ALA A 12 28.68 -28.72 -33.06
C ALA A 12 29.72 -27.69 -33.52
N VAL A 13 29.82 -26.57 -32.81
CA VAL A 13 31.01 -25.72 -32.81
C VAL A 13 31.54 -25.74 -31.39
N MET A 14 32.78 -26.18 -31.26
CA MET A 14 33.50 -26.41 -30.02
C MET A 14 34.89 -25.79 -30.18
N VAL A 15 35.35 -25.18 -29.08
CA VAL A 15 36.73 -24.82 -28.70
C VAL A 15 37.33 -23.52 -29.27
N ALA A 16 37.55 -22.55 -28.38
CA ALA A 16 38.91 -22.18 -27.95
C ALA A 16 38.86 -21.40 -26.62
N ALA A 17 39.32 -22.05 -25.56
CA ALA A 17 39.72 -21.43 -24.31
C ALA A 17 41.21 -21.04 -24.41
N CYS A 18 41.57 -19.88 -23.86
CA CYS A 18 42.90 -19.61 -23.33
C CYS A 18 42.73 -18.91 -21.97
N SER A 19 43.37 -19.49 -20.96
CA SER A 19 43.53 -18.95 -19.60
C SER A 19 45.00 -18.56 -19.37
N ALA A 20 45.20 -17.85 -18.24
CA ALA A 20 46.46 -17.52 -17.57
C ALA A 20 47.18 -16.27 -18.15
N GLU A 21 47.78 -15.36 -17.38
CA GLU A 21 48.44 -15.38 -16.06
C GLU A 21 48.17 -13.99 -15.38
N GLY A 22 48.06 -13.80 -14.07
CA GLY A 22 49.02 -14.11 -13.03
C GLY A 22 50.08 -13.00 -12.91
N SER A 23 49.89 -12.01 -12.03
CA SER A 23 51.02 -11.32 -11.38
C SER A 23 50.60 -10.62 -10.09
N THR A 24 50.99 -11.24 -8.99
CA THR A 24 51.14 -10.65 -7.66
C THR A 24 52.44 -9.85 -7.61
N ALA A 25 52.39 -8.63 -7.08
CA ALA A 25 53.58 -7.91 -6.65
C ALA A 25 53.33 -7.24 -5.31
N THR A 26 53.73 -7.95 -4.26
CA THR A 26 54.12 -7.45 -2.95
C THR A 26 55.33 -6.52 -3.10
N THR A 27 55.28 -5.35 -2.48
CA THR A 27 56.48 -4.69 -1.96
C THR A 27 56.19 -4.11 -0.58
N ASP A 28 57.19 -4.33 0.25
CA ASP A 28 57.30 -4.22 1.69
C ASP A 28 57.69 -2.79 2.13
N ALA A 29 57.71 -2.60 3.45
CA ALA A 29 58.26 -1.47 4.23
C ALA A 29 57.34 -0.23 4.36
N THR A 30 57.06 0.33 5.54
CA THR A 30 57.93 0.46 6.72
C THR A 30 57.08 0.81 7.96
N ILE A 31 57.36 0.18 9.10
CA ILE A 31 56.85 0.54 10.44
C ILE A 31 57.89 1.41 11.14
N ALA A 32 57.48 2.58 11.68
CA ALA A 32 58.06 3.25 12.86
C ALA A 32 57.15 4.44 13.27
N PRO A 33 57.27 5.03 14.47
CA PRO A 33 56.60 4.58 15.68
C PRO A 33 55.61 5.61 16.28
N THR A 34 54.82 5.09 17.19
CA THR A 34 53.75 5.69 18.00
C THR A 34 54.20 6.90 18.84
N ALA A 35 53.44 7.99 18.79
CA ALA A 35 53.50 9.08 19.77
C ALA A 35 52.28 9.00 20.71
N PRO A 36 52.40 9.36 22.00
CA PRO A 36 51.32 9.17 22.97
C PRO A 36 50.30 10.32 22.84
N ALA A 37 49.05 9.98 22.56
CA ALA A 37 47.94 10.92 22.67
C ALA A 37 47.34 10.82 24.08
N SER A 38 47.33 11.96 24.75
CA SER A 38 46.86 12.20 26.12
C SER A 38 45.42 11.75 26.33
N SER A 39 45.21 10.98 27.40
CA SER A 39 43.90 10.59 27.91
C SER A 39 43.28 11.73 28.72
N SER A 40 42.28 12.41 28.16
CA SER A 40 41.34 13.24 28.91
C SER A 40 40.13 12.39 29.32
N THR A 41 40.06 12.06 30.60
CA THR A 41 38.93 11.37 31.22
C THR A 41 37.81 12.39 31.47
N THR A 42 36.78 12.37 30.64
CA THR A 42 35.53 13.09 30.92
C THR A 42 34.52 12.07 31.45
N SER A 43 34.24 12.12 32.76
CA SER A 43 33.15 11.37 33.37
C SER A 43 31.82 11.98 32.95
N SER A 44 31.09 11.32 32.04
CA SER A 44 29.68 11.59 31.80
C SER A 44 28.84 10.52 32.51
N THR A 45 28.10 10.96 33.52
CA THR A 45 27.12 10.15 34.24
C THR A 45 26.00 9.76 33.27
N THR A 46 25.94 8.49 32.90
CA THR A 46 24.86 7.91 32.09
C THR A 46 23.57 7.92 32.92
N THR A 47 22.67 8.84 32.62
CA THR A 47 21.27 8.73 33.07
C THR A 47 20.53 7.97 31.98
N ALA A 48 20.04 6.77 32.29
CA ALA A 48 19.21 5.99 31.38
C ALA A 48 17.98 6.83 30.98
N PRO A 49 17.53 6.79 29.71
CA PRO A 49 16.30 7.46 29.33
C PRO A 49 15.14 6.75 30.04
N VAL A 50 14.38 7.51 30.81
CA VAL A 50 13.07 7.10 31.31
C VAL A 50 12.19 6.92 30.07
N VAL A 51 11.83 5.67 29.78
CA VAL A 51 10.79 5.35 28.80
C VAL A 51 9.48 5.85 29.39
N SER A 52 9.09 7.07 29.03
CA SER A 52 7.76 7.58 29.30
C SER A 52 6.77 6.80 28.46
N ASN A 53 6.12 5.80 29.06
CA ASN A 53 4.87 5.26 28.55
C ASN A 53 3.81 6.36 28.69
N THR A 54 3.81 7.30 27.76
CA THR A 54 2.74 8.28 27.63
C THR A 54 1.57 7.56 26.98
N THR A 55 0.56 7.22 27.78
CA THR A 55 -0.78 6.94 27.25
C THR A 55 -1.27 8.23 26.61
N THR A 56 -1.11 8.34 25.30
CA THR A 56 -1.54 9.49 24.51
C THR A 56 -3.04 9.67 24.69
N GLU A 57 -3.45 10.85 25.19
CA GLU A 57 -4.85 11.27 25.16
C GLU A 57 -5.37 11.14 23.72
N PRO A 58 -6.58 10.60 23.46
CA PRO A 58 -7.09 10.50 22.10
C PRO A 58 -7.02 11.87 21.43
N ALA A 59 -6.41 11.93 20.25
CA ALA A 59 -6.26 13.17 19.52
C ALA A 59 -7.66 13.77 19.30
N ARG A 60 -7.88 14.96 19.87
CA ARG A 60 -9.17 15.66 19.79
C ARG A 60 -9.42 16.28 18.41
N VAL A 61 -8.39 16.28 17.57
CA VAL A 61 -8.34 16.87 16.23
C VAL A 61 -7.70 15.83 15.31
N ASP A 62 -8.26 15.69 14.11
CA ASP A 62 -7.75 14.80 13.08
C ASP A 62 -6.54 15.44 12.37
N PRO A 63 -5.31 14.91 12.55
CA PRO A 63 -4.11 15.49 11.93
C PRO A 63 -3.92 15.03 10.48
N SER A 64 -4.71 14.07 9.97
CA SER A 64 -4.38 13.30 8.77
C SER A 64 -4.41 14.10 7.46
N TYR A 65 -4.88 15.36 7.50
CA TYR A 65 -5.03 16.25 6.35
C TYR A 65 -4.56 17.69 6.60
N ASP A 66 -3.82 17.95 7.67
CA ASP A 66 -3.43 19.32 8.02
C ASP A 66 -2.45 19.94 7.00
N ASP A 67 -1.65 19.11 6.32
CA ASP A 67 -0.61 19.52 5.37
C ASP A 67 -0.93 19.19 3.89
N ILE A 68 -2.12 18.66 3.61
CA ILE A 68 -2.62 18.38 2.25
C ILE A 68 -3.62 19.48 1.88
N PRO A 69 -3.44 20.24 0.78
CA PRO A 69 -4.41 21.27 0.37
C PRO A 69 -5.72 20.66 -0.14
N GLU A 70 -6.81 21.44 -0.15
CA GLU A 70 -7.97 21.05 -0.95
C GLU A 70 -7.60 21.03 -2.44
N GLY A 71 -7.73 19.85 -3.05
CA GLY A 71 -7.39 19.61 -4.45
C GLY A 71 -8.58 19.19 -5.29
N GLN A 72 -8.29 18.72 -6.51
CA GLN A 72 -9.30 18.28 -7.49
C GLN A 72 -10.29 17.27 -6.90
N CYS A 73 -9.84 16.26 -6.15
CA CYS A 73 -10.73 15.26 -5.55
C CYS A 73 -11.78 15.83 -4.57
N SER A 74 -11.58 17.05 -4.06
CA SER A 74 -12.59 17.74 -3.22
C SER A 74 -13.68 18.41 -4.06
N HIS A 75 -13.41 18.66 -5.34
CA HIS A 75 -14.20 19.56 -6.20
C HIS A 75 -14.60 18.95 -7.56
N LEU A 76 -14.26 17.68 -7.85
CA LEU A 76 -14.52 17.04 -9.14
C LEU A 76 -16.00 17.03 -9.54
N THR A 77 -16.90 16.85 -8.57
CA THR A 77 -18.35 16.76 -8.76
C THR A 77 -19.09 17.36 -7.58
N VAL A 78 -20.40 17.61 -7.75
CA VAL A 78 -21.28 17.91 -6.62
C VAL A 78 -21.32 16.68 -5.70
N ARG A 79 -20.95 16.87 -4.43
CA ARG A 79 -20.76 15.82 -3.40
C ARG A 79 -19.45 15.03 -3.49
N SER A 80 -18.46 15.52 -4.25
CA SER A 80 -17.07 15.17 -3.97
C SER A 80 -16.73 15.55 -2.53
N ILE A 81 -16.01 14.67 -1.84
CA ILE A 81 -15.70 14.81 -0.41
C ILE A 81 -14.19 14.95 -0.15
N GLY A 82 -13.34 14.69 -1.17
CA GLY A 82 -11.91 14.50 -0.95
C GLY A 82 -11.68 13.39 0.08
N PHE A 83 -10.55 13.42 0.79
CA PHE A 83 -10.26 12.41 1.82
C PHE A 83 -10.17 12.98 3.24
N ARG A 84 -10.47 14.28 3.41
CA ARG A 84 -10.60 14.91 4.73
C ARG A 84 -11.71 14.25 5.54
N ASN A 85 -11.55 14.19 6.86
CA ASN A 85 -12.60 13.72 7.74
C ASN A 85 -13.54 14.86 8.11
N ASP A 86 -14.73 14.87 7.52
CA ASP A 86 -15.80 15.83 7.75
C ASP A 86 -17.04 15.18 8.41
N THR A 87 -16.90 13.96 8.92
CA THR A 87 -18.00 13.16 9.47
C THR A 87 -18.46 13.63 10.86
N GLY A 88 -17.60 14.35 11.57
CA GLY A 88 -17.78 14.72 12.98
C GLY A 88 -17.28 13.66 13.97
N GLU A 89 -16.94 12.47 13.49
CA GLU A 89 -16.30 11.41 14.27
C GLU A 89 -14.77 11.56 14.23
N VAL A 90 -14.10 11.19 15.32
CA VAL A 90 -12.63 11.15 15.40
C VAL A 90 -12.15 9.73 15.65
N ALA A 91 -11.02 9.36 15.06
CA ALA A 91 -10.44 8.04 15.23
C ALA A 91 -10.06 7.79 16.70
N ASN A 92 -10.03 6.52 17.10
CA ASN A 92 -9.57 6.13 18.44
C ASN A 92 -8.09 6.46 18.68
N GLY A 93 -7.32 6.59 17.60
CA GLY A 93 -5.93 7.05 17.63
C GLY A 93 -5.39 7.33 16.23
N TYR A 94 -4.26 8.03 16.17
CA TYR A 94 -3.55 8.34 14.94
C TYR A 94 -2.09 7.91 15.08
N ARG A 95 -1.51 7.45 13.98
CA ARG A 95 -0.09 7.09 13.91
C ARG A 95 0.51 7.61 12.60
N GLU A 96 1.64 8.28 12.71
CA GLU A 96 2.48 8.56 11.56
C GLU A 96 3.16 7.25 11.11
N ILE A 97 2.97 6.88 9.85
CA ILE A 97 3.56 5.66 9.26
C ILE A 97 4.71 5.97 8.30
N GLY A 98 4.89 7.24 7.95
CA GLY A 98 6.00 7.73 7.15
C GLY A 98 5.76 9.15 6.66
N THR A 99 6.60 9.58 5.73
CA THR A 99 6.52 10.90 5.10
C THR A 99 6.65 10.70 3.60
N SER A 100 5.90 11.44 2.80
CA SER A 100 5.99 11.42 1.34
C SER A 100 7.29 12.05 0.84
N THR A 101 7.51 11.96 -0.47
CA THR A 101 8.67 12.54 -1.16
C THR A 101 8.81 14.04 -0.91
N GLU A 102 7.72 14.80 -0.91
CA GLU A 102 7.71 16.24 -0.67
C GLU A 102 7.59 16.63 0.81
N GLY A 103 7.63 15.65 1.72
CA GLY A 103 7.64 15.93 3.15
C GLY A 103 6.28 15.98 3.82
N ARG A 104 5.19 15.55 3.16
CA ARG A 104 3.86 15.45 3.77
C ARG A 104 3.75 14.20 4.62
N THR A 105 3.10 14.30 5.77
CA THR A 105 2.98 13.19 6.70
C THR A 105 1.98 12.17 6.18
N ILE A 106 2.34 10.88 6.22
CA ILE A 106 1.42 9.79 5.89
C ILE A 106 0.86 9.24 7.21
N TRP A 107 -0.43 9.44 7.40
CA TRP A 107 -1.14 9.10 8.64
C TRP A 107 -1.95 7.81 8.50
N SER A 108 -2.01 7.06 9.59
CA SER A 108 -2.95 5.97 9.81
C SER A 108 -3.88 6.29 10.96
N GLU A 109 -5.18 6.12 10.74
CA GLU A 109 -6.28 6.29 11.67
C GLU A 109 -6.69 4.93 12.22
N HIS A 110 -6.77 4.79 13.54
CA HIS A 110 -7.26 3.57 14.17
C HIS A 110 -8.73 3.70 14.55
N TRP A 111 -9.56 2.79 14.04
CA TRP A 111 -11.01 2.75 14.23
C TRP A 111 -11.43 1.39 14.79
N GLY A 112 -12.18 1.39 15.90
CA GLY A 112 -12.67 0.17 16.56
C GLY A 112 -11.73 -0.39 17.64
N PRO A 113 -11.92 -1.65 18.08
CA PRO A 113 -11.09 -2.27 19.12
C PRO A 113 -9.64 -2.56 18.69
N LEU A 114 -8.69 -2.31 19.59
CA LEU A 114 -7.29 -2.78 19.45
C LEU A 114 -7.13 -4.28 19.73
N ALA A 115 -8.11 -4.90 20.40
CA ALA A 115 -8.10 -6.32 20.68
C ALA A 115 -8.83 -7.09 19.58
N GLY A 116 -8.32 -8.28 19.23
CA GLY A 116 -8.88 -9.11 18.17
C GLY A 116 -8.28 -8.80 16.80
N PRO A 117 -8.94 -9.27 15.72
CA PRO A 117 -8.40 -9.12 14.37
C PRO A 117 -8.20 -7.66 13.98
N GLN A 118 -7.15 -7.38 13.20
CA GLN A 118 -6.83 -6.06 12.68
C GLN A 118 -6.84 -6.09 11.15
N VAL A 119 -7.47 -5.09 10.54
CA VAL A 119 -7.53 -4.90 9.08
C VAL A 119 -6.82 -3.61 8.73
N LEU A 120 -5.97 -3.64 7.70
CA LEU A 120 -5.32 -2.46 7.15
C LEU A 120 -6.07 -2.00 5.89
N VAL A 121 -6.39 -0.72 5.76
CA VAL A 121 -7.07 -0.17 4.59
C VAL A 121 -6.24 0.96 4.00
N PHE A 122 -5.78 0.81 2.77
CA PHE A 122 -5.22 1.90 1.99
C PHE A 122 -6.33 2.58 1.20
N GLY A 123 -6.68 3.79 1.64
CA GLY A 123 -7.77 4.61 1.13
C GLY A 123 -7.54 5.11 -0.29
N GLN A 124 -6.33 5.60 -0.59
CA GLN A 124 -5.96 6.04 -1.93
C GLN A 124 -4.48 5.79 -2.17
N VAL A 125 -4.18 5.11 -3.27
CA VAL A 125 -2.81 4.76 -3.66
C VAL A 125 -2.33 5.64 -4.80
N HIS A 126 -3.14 5.89 -5.84
CA HIS A 126 -2.82 6.84 -6.90
C HIS A 126 -3.52 8.18 -6.66
N GLY A 127 -2.81 9.30 -6.80
CA GLY A 127 -3.29 10.62 -6.37
C GLY A 127 -4.43 11.21 -7.19
N ASP A 128 -4.72 10.65 -8.36
CA ASP A 128 -5.81 11.04 -9.26
C ASP A 128 -7.04 10.12 -9.16
N GLU A 129 -7.09 9.24 -8.15
CA GLU A 129 -8.20 8.31 -7.86
C GLU A 129 -9.05 8.84 -6.70
N CYS A 130 -10.23 9.41 -6.99
CA CYS A 130 -11.03 10.15 -6.00
C CYS A 130 -12.21 9.36 -5.44
N ALA A 131 -12.79 8.43 -6.20
CA ALA A 131 -13.90 7.58 -5.78
C ALA A 131 -13.62 6.74 -4.52
N PRO A 132 -12.38 6.27 -4.24
CA PRO A 132 -12.08 5.56 -3.00
C PRO A 132 -12.47 6.30 -1.72
N ALA A 133 -12.52 7.64 -1.75
CA ALA A 133 -12.92 8.46 -0.62
C ALA A 133 -14.30 8.09 -0.05
N PHE A 134 -15.22 7.59 -0.87
CA PHE A 134 -16.56 7.23 -0.40
C PHE A 134 -16.54 6.02 0.54
N MET A 135 -15.64 5.05 0.32
CA MET A 135 -15.41 3.93 1.23
C MET A 135 -14.67 4.37 2.49
N VAL A 136 -13.68 5.26 2.35
CA VAL A 136 -12.99 5.89 3.49
C VAL A 136 -14.01 6.58 4.41
N ARG A 137 -14.90 7.41 3.84
CA ARG A 137 -15.98 8.05 4.57
C ARG A 137 -16.95 7.05 5.19
N ALA A 138 -17.37 6.02 4.45
CA ALA A 138 -18.29 5.01 4.96
C ALA A 138 -17.73 4.31 6.21
N ILE A 139 -16.42 4.02 6.25
CA ILE A 139 -15.74 3.45 7.42
C ILE A 139 -15.77 4.44 8.60
N ARG A 140 -15.41 5.71 8.37
CA ARG A 140 -15.40 6.74 9.41
C ARG A 140 -16.78 7.01 10.01
N GLU A 141 -17.83 7.03 9.18
CA GLU A 141 -19.22 7.26 9.62
C GLU A 141 -19.79 6.09 10.45
N ARG A 142 -19.28 4.88 10.24
CA ARG A 142 -19.67 3.70 11.03
C ARG A 142 -18.47 2.79 11.28
N PRO A 143 -17.63 3.10 12.28
CA PRO A 143 -16.48 2.28 12.64
C PRO A 143 -16.89 0.86 13.06
N PRO A 144 -16.02 -0.16 12.86
CA PRO A 144 -16.31 -1.53 13.30
C PRO A 144 -16.30 -1.65 14.83
N THR A 145 -17.09 -2.57 15.39
CA THR A 145 -17.17 -2.79 16.84
C THR A 145 -16.56 -4.12 17.32
N GLU A 146 -16.30 -5.04 16.39
CA GLU A 146 -15.87 -6.41 16.64
C GLU A 146 -14.39 -6.67 16.28
N PHE A 147 -13.78 -5.77 15.51
CA PHE A 147 -12.39 -5.84 15.04
C PHE A 147 -11.86 -4.41 14.79
N GLY A 148 -10.54 -4.25 14.71
CA GLY A 148 -9.91 -2.96 14.45
C GLY A 148 -9.64 -2.71 12.97
N ILE A 149 -9.79 -1.46 12.53
CA ILE A 149 -9.32 -0.98 11.22
C ILE A 149 -8.22 0.07 11.44
N TRP A 150 -7.09 -0.14 10.77
CA TRP A 150 -6.08 0.88 10.53
C TRP A 150 -6.29 1.43 9.12
N LEU A 151 -6.84 2.63 9.03
CA LEU A 151 -7.17 3.29 7.78
C LEU A 151 -6.06 4.30 7.44
N VAL A 152 -5.43 4.16 6.28
CA VAL A 152 -4.51 5.15 5.70
C VAL A 152 -5.29 5.89 4.62
N PRO A 153 -5.84 7.09 4.89
CA PRO A 153 -6.76 7.75 3.96
C PRO A 153 -6.14 8.00 2.59
N THR A 154 -4.86 8.41 2.55
CA THR A 154 -4.05 8.50 1.34
C THR A 154 -2.64 8.04 1.63
N LEU A 155 -2.12 7.15 0.78
CA LEU A 155 -0.72 6.71 0.79
C LEU A 155 0.16 7.62 -0.07
N ASN A 156 -0.42 8.31 -1.06
CA ASN A 156 0.28 9.21 -1.97
C ASN A 156 -0.29 10.63 -1.83
N PRO A 157 0.01 11.33 -0.71
CA PRO A 157 -0.51 12.67 -0.45
C PRO A 157 0.05 13.72 -1.43
N ASP A 158 1.26 13.53 -1.97
CA ASP A 158 1.85 14.42 -2.97
C ASP A 158 1.07 14.31 -4.29
N GLY A 159 0.85 13.08 -4.76
CA GLY A 159 0.00 12.85 -5.92
C GLY A 159 -1.43 13.36 -5.71
N LEU A 160 -1.98 13.25 -4.49
CA LEU A 160 -3.32 13.79 -4.20
C LEU A 160 -3.36 15.31 -4.32
N ALA A 161 -2.35 16.01 -3.78
CA ALA A 161 -2.25 17.47 -3.84
C ALA A 161 -2.16 17.96 -5.29
N ASP A 162 -1.41 17.25 -6.13
CA ASP A 162 -1.21 17.60 -7.54
C ASP A 162 -2.22 16.96 -8.50
N HIS A 163 -3.12 16.12 -7.98
CA HIS A 163 -4.06 15.31 -8.75
C HIS A 163 -3.34 14.49 -9.86
N HIS A 164 -2.37 13.71 -9.42
CA HIS A 164 -1.46 12.95 -10.26
C HIS A 164 -1.38 11.49 -9.81
N ARG A 165 -1.42 10.57 -10.80
CA ARG A 165 -1.36 9.13 -10.56
C ARG A 165 -0.13 8.68 -9.77
N ARG A 166 1.03 9.22 -10.13
CA ARG A 166 2.34 8.77 -9.66
C ARG A 166 2.78 9.57 -8.44
N THR A 167 3.79 9.09 -7.73
CA THR A 167 4.45 9.84 -6.64
C THR A 167 5.21 11.05 -7.19
N ALA A 168 5.68 11.97 -6.34
CA ALA A 168 6.53 13.08 -6.80
C ALA A 168 7.88 12.64 -7.42
N LEU A 169 8.34 11.41 -7.13
CA LEU A 169 9.47 10.76 -7.84
C LEU A 169 9.12 10.20 -9.23
N ASP A 170 7.92 10.44 -9.74
CA ASP A 170 7.41 9.88 -10.99
C ASP A 170 7.46 8.33 -11.01
N VAL A 171 7.16 7.69 -9.88
CA VAL A 171 7.01 6.23 -9.74
C VAL A 171 5.53 5.89 -9.60
N ASP A 172 5.08 4.83 -10.27
CA ASP A 172 3.74 4.29 -10.00
C ASP A 172 3.79 3.58 -8.64
N PRO A 173 3.13 4.12 -7.59
CA PRO A 173 3.25 3.56 -6.23
C PRO A 173 2.78 2.10 -6.18
N ASN A 174 1.83 1.71 -7.04
CA ASN A 174 1.35 0.35 -7.11
C ASN A 174 2.21 -0.55 -8.02
N ARG A 175 3.44 -0.15 -8.32
CA ARG A 175 4.50 -0.97 -8.91
C ARG A 175 5.78 -0.94 -8.08
N ASP A 176 5.71 -0.48 -6.84
CA ASP A 176 6.88 -0.32 -5.99
C ASP A 176 6.86 -1.27 -4.78
N GLY A 177 6.24 -2.45 -4.92
CA GLY A 177 6.05 -3.39 -3.82
C GLY A 177 7.32 -4.13 -3.36
N TYR A 178 8.30 -4.35 -4.24
CA TYR A 178 9.55 -5.04 -3.90
C TYR A 178 10.77 -4.13 -3.83
N ASP A 179 10.87 -3.19 -4.77
CA ASP A 179 12.05 -2.32 -4.87
C ASP A 179 12.03 -1.22 -3.78
N LEU A 180 10.84 -0.84 -3.31
CA LEU A 180 10.60 0.14 -2.25
C LEU A 180 11.38 1.45 -2.47
N VAL A 181 11.41 1.91 -3.72
CA VAL A 181 12.14 3.10 -4.17
C VAL A 181 11.59 4.35 -3.48
N THR A 182 10.27 4.45 -3.41
CA THR A 182 9.54 5.59 -2.89
C THR A 182 9.38 5.52 -1.37
N PRO A 183 9.42 6.65 -0.65
CA PRO A 183 9.09 6.66 0.77
C PRO A 183 7.64 6.27 1.04
N GLU A 184 6.72 6.49 0.11
CA GLU A 184 5.32 6.07 0.17
C GLU A 184 5.19 4.54 0.21
N ALA A 185 5.89 3.81 -0.68
CA ALA A 185 5.89 2.35 -0.65
C ALA A 185 6.51 1.79 0.64
N ARG A 186 7.58 2.42 1.14
CA ARG A 186 8.16 2.07 2.46
C ARG A 186 7.18 2.32 3.60
N ALA A 187 6.39 3.39 3.55
CA ALA A 187 5.35 3.66 4.54
C ALA A 187 4.24 2.59 4.52
N ALA A 188 3.85 2.09 3.33
CA ALA A 188 2.91 0.99 3.22
C ALA A 188 3.45 -0.31 3.86
N MET A 189 4.72 -0.64 3.61
CA MET A 189 5.36 -1.80 4.24
C MET A 189 5.50 -1.63 5.75
N HIS A 190 5.89 -0.43 6.22
CA HIS A 190 5.99 -0.12 7.64
C HIS A 190 4.62 -0.21 8.35
N ALA A 191 3.55 0.30 7.74
CA ALA A 191 2.20 0.13 8.27
C ALA A 191 1.80 -1.35 8.36
N THR A 192 2.19 -2.15 7.36
CA THR A 192 1.93 -3.59 7.34
C THR A 192 2.67 -4.30 8.48
N GLU A 193 3.95 -3.99 8.70
CA GLU A 193 4.77 -4.54 9.78
C GLU A 193 4.22 -4.14 11.16
N LEU A 194 3.79 -2.88 11.32
CA LEU A 194 3.27 -2.36 12.59
C LEU A 194 1.90 -2.94 12.98
N VAL A 195 1.06 -3.26 12.00
CA VAL A 195 -0.32 -3.70 12.22
C VAL A 195 -0.43 -5.22 12.22
N GLU A 196 0.43 -5.92 11.48
CA GLU A 196 0.32 -7.37 11.21
C GLU A 196 -1.12 -7.79 10.85
N PRO A 197 -1.74 -7.17 9.82
CA PRO A 197 -3.16 -7.31 9.58
C PRO A 197 -3.54 -8.71 9.10
N ILE A 198 -4.70 -9.20 9.53
CA ILE A 198 -5.27 -10.45 8.98
C ILE A 198 -5.75 -10.29 7.53
N LEU A 199 -5.98 -9.05 7.11
CA LEU A 199 -6.42 -8.65 5.79
C LEU A 199 -5.99 -7.21 5.49
N THR A 200 -5.49 -6.96 4.29
CA THR A 200 -5.34 -5.60 3.75
C THR A 200 -6.38 -5.32 2.67
N VAL A 201 -6.95 -4.13 2.63
CA VAL A 201 -7.83 -3.65 1.56
C VAL A 201 -7.15 -2.49 0.84
N HIS A 202 -6.96 -2.62 -0.47
CA HIS A 202 -6.38 -1.59 -1.35
C HIS A 202 -7.49 -0.99 -2.21
N LEU A 203 -7.76 0.30 -2.04
CA LEU A 203 -8.80 0.99 -2.79
C LEU A 203 -8.22 1.78 -3.97
N HIS A 204 -8.90 1.66 -5.10
CA HIS A 204 -8.52 2.18 -6.41
C HIS A 204 -9.76 2.60 -7.22
N SER A 205 -9.52 3.19 -8.38
CA SER A 205 -10.46 3.45 -9.47
C SER A 205 -9.66 3.49 -10.79
N PRO A 206 -10.24 3.40 -12.00
CA PRO A 206 -11.65 3.56 -12.34
C PRO A 206 -12.30 2.31 -12.95
N TYR A 207 -11.88 1.09 -12.60
CA TYR A 207 -12.22 -0.09 -13.40
C TYR A 207 -13.47 -0.88 -13.00
N LYS A 208 -14.15 -0.54 -11.90
CA LYS A 208 -15.40 -1.19 -11.43
C LYS A 208 -15.28 -2.72 -11.27
N TRP A 209 -14.40 -3.18 -10.38
CA TRP A 209 -14.30 -4.59 -10.00
C TRP A 209 -13.75 -4.77 -8.58
N VAL A 210 -13.92 -5.95 -8.01
CA VAL A 210 -13.26 -6.36 -6.76
C VAL A 210 -12.38 -7.58 -7.05
N GLY A 211 -11.23 -7.69 -6.41
CA GLY A 211 -10.34 -8.83 -6.57
C GLY A 211 -9.72 -9.28 -5.26
N ALA A 212 -9.22 -10.51 -5.25
CA ALA A 212 -8.54 -11.11 -4.11
C ALA A 212 -7.12 -11.55 -4.49
N HIS A 213 -6.19 -11.35 -3.55
CA HIS A 213 -4.84 -11.87 -3.56
C HIS A 213 -4.57 -12.63 -2.26
N ASN A 214 -4.17 -13.89 -2.41
CA ASN A 214 -3.77 -14.82 -1.35
C ASN A 214 -4.82 -15.11 -0.25
N GLY A 215 -4.90 -16.39 0.14
CA GLY A 215 -5.70 -16.84 1.28
C GLY A 215 -7.22 -16.86 1.12
N VAL A 216 -7.86 -17.55 2.07
CA VAL A 216 -9.30 -17.85 2.06
C VAL A 216 -10.11 -16.62 2.46
N LEU A 217 -9.64 -15.83 3.44
CA LEU A 217 -10.37 -14.66 3.92
C LEU A 217 -10.46 -13.59 2.84
N ALA A 218 -9.37 -13.27 2.14
CA ALA A 218 -9.43 -12.31 1.04
C ALA A 218 -10.41 -12.76 -0.06
N THR A 219 -10.43 -14.06 -0.37
CA THR A 219 -11.38 -14.61 -1.36
C THR A 219 -12.82 -14.42 -0.92
N GLN A 220 -13.13 -14.69 0.36
CA GLN A 220 -14.46 -14.53 0.93
C GLN A 220 -14.89 -13.07 0.99
N VAL A 221 -14.04 -12.19 1.50
CA VAL A 221 -14.33 -10.76 1.59
C VAL A 221 -14.50 -10.15 0.20
N ALA A 222 -13.62 -10.44 -0.75
CA ALA A 222 -13.75 -9.95 -2.12
C ALA A 222 -15.06 -10.44 -2.77
N THR A 223 -15.44 -11.69 -2.53
CA THR A 223 -16.71 -12.26 -3.02
C THR A 223 -17.90 -11.53 -2.41
N ALA A 224 -17.91 -11.35 -1.09
CA ALA A 224 -18.99 -10.68 -0.38
C ALA A 224 -19.14 -9.22 -0.82
N MET A 225 -18.03 -8.46 -0.88
CA MET A 225 -18.01 -7.08 -1.38
C MET A 225 -18.52 -6.98 -2.83
N SER A 226 -18.02 -7.84 -3.72
CA SER A 226 -18.38 -7.82 -5.14
C SER A 226 -19.87 -8.10 -5.35
N TYR A 227 -20.45 -9.05 -4.59
CA TYR A 227 -21.88 -9.33 -4.64
C TYR A 227 -22.73 -8.24 -3.99
N ALA A 228 -22.30 -7.68 -2.86
CA ALA A 228 -23.00 -6.59 -2.19
C ALA A 228 -23.10 -5.34 -3.10
N ALA A 229 -22.07 -5.07 -3.90
CA ALA A 229 -22.07 -3.99 -4.89
C ALA A 229 -22.75 -4.36 -6.23
N GLY A 230 -23.12 -5.63 -6.42
CA GLY A 230 -23.72 -6.12 -7.68
C GLY A 230 -22.74 -6.20 -8.86
N TRP A 231 -21.44 -6.35 -8.60
CA TRP A 231 -20.38 -6.36 -9.63
C TRP A 231 -19.95 -7.76 -10.08
N GLY A 232 -20.61 -8.81 -9.57
CA GLY A 232 -20.42 -10.19 -10.01
C GLY A 232 -19.29 -10.90 -9.26
N TYR A 233 -18.56 -11.76 -9.94
CA TYR A 233 -17.49 -12.56 -9.33
C TYR A 233 -16.20 -11.75 -9.17
N PRO A 234 -15.49 -11.90 -8.03
CA PRO A 234 -14.22 -11.21 -7.84
C PRO A 234 -13.17 -11.73 -8.82
N LYS A 235 -12.28 -10.82 -9.24
CA LYS A 235 -11.12 -11.14 -10.07
C LYS A 235 -9.98 -11.71 -9.22
N ASN A 236 -9.04 -12.37 -9.89
CA ASN A 236 -7.74 -12.67 -9.30
C ASN A 236 -6.86 -11.41 -9.37
N ALA A 237 -6.45 -10.88 -8.21
CA ALA A 237 -5.64 -9.67 -8.09
C ALA A 237 -4.13 -9.96 -8.18
N GLY A 238 -3.75 -10.64 -9.26
CA GLY A 238 -2.37 -11.01 -9.52
C GLY A 238 -1.96 -12.37 -8.95
N ARG A 239 -0.76 -12.77 -9.35
CA ARG A 239 -0.03 -13.95 -8.88
C ARG A 239 1.35 -13.44 -8.54
N VAL A 240 1.91 -13.80 -7.40
CA VAL A 240 3.27 -13.41 -6.98
C VAL A 240 4.23 -13.50 -8.17
N ARG A 241 4.54 -12.36 -8.79
CA ARG A 241 5.54 -12.27 -9.87
C ARG A 241 6.84 -11.82 -9.23
N ASN A 242 7.83 -12.70 -9.16
CA ASN A 242 9.18 -12.31 -8.77
C ASN A 242 9.73 -11.37 -9.84
N GLY A 243 9.88 -10.08 -9.54
CA GLY A 243 10.44 -9.10 -10.47
C GLY A 243 10.34 -7.67 -9.98
N THR A 244 11.03 -6.77 -10.69
CA THR A 244 10.81 -5.33 -10.54
C THR A 244 9.40 -4.99 -11.02
N GLN A 245 8.76 -3.99 -10.42
CA GLN A 245 7.34 -3.64 -10.68
C GLN A 245 6.25 -4.48 -9.98
N ALA A 246 6.55 -5.10 -8.84
CA ALA A 246 5.54 -5.80 -8.04
C ALA A 246 4.48 -4.84 -7.46
N PHE A 247 3.26 -5.33 -7.31
CA PHE A 247 2.21 -4.58 -6.63
C PHE A 247 2.49 -4.46 -5.13
N LEU A 248 1.91 -3.45 -4.47
CA LEU A 248 2.11 -3.25 -3.03
C LEU A 248 1.70 -4.48 -2.21
N TRP A 249 0.55 -5.10 -2.52
CA TRP A 249 0.11 -6.31 -1.83
C TRP A 249 0.98 -7.53 -2.06
N GLU A 250 1.70 -7.61 -3.19
CA GLU A 250 2.72 -8.64 -3.38
C GLU A 250 3.92 -8.37 -2.48
N GLY A 251 4.32 -7.10 -2.34
CA GLY A 251 5.35 -6.63 -1.40
C GLY A 251 5.06 -6.98 0.05
N GLN A 252 3.80 -6.88 0.48
CA GLN A 252 3.37 -7.19 1.84
C GLN A 252 3.70 -8.64 2.24
N GLU A 253 3.75 -9.59 1.29
CA GLU A 253 4.19 -10.98 1.55
C GLU A 253 5.64 -11.10 2.03
N LEU A 254 6.50 -10.14 1.68
CA LEU A 254 7.89 -10.10 2.15
C LEU A 254 8.00 -9.57 3.59
N VAL A 255 6.98 -8.83 4.05
CA VAL A 255 6.90 -8.23 5.38
C VAL A 255 6.17 -9.17 6.33
N VAL A 256 4.94 -9.55 5.97
CA VAL A 256 4.08 -10.47 6.70
C VAL A 256 3.75 -11.65 5.76
N PRO A 257 4.46 -12.79 5.91
CA PRO A 257 4.24 -13.95 5.05
C PRO A 257 2.79 -14.47 5.13
N GLY A 258 2.16 -14.69 3.98
CA GLY A 258 0.76 -15.12 3.90
C GLY A 258 -0.25 -13.98 3.93
N SER A 259 0.20 -12.72 3.75
CA SER A 259 -0.64 -11.53 3.68
C SER A 259 -1.82 -11.66 2.73
N GLN A 260 -3.04 -11.55 3.26
CA GLN A 260 -4.25 -11.62 2.46
C GLN A 260 -4.66 -10.21 2.04
N SER A 261 -4.99 -10.00 0.76
CA SER A 261 -5.36 -8.68 0.24
C SER A 261 -6.61 -8.69 -0.63
N VAL A 262 -7.47 -7.69 -0.43
CA VAL A 262 -8.62 -7.38 -1.28
C VAL A 262 -8.33 -6.08 -2.01
N LEU A 263 -8.69 -6.04 -3.29
CA LEU A 263 -8.56 -4.85 -4.13
C LEU A 263 -9.95 -4.43 -4.56
N VAL A 264 -10.25 -3.15 -4.42
CA VAL A 264 -11.50 -2.56 -4.90
C VAL A 264 -11.17 -1.48 -5.90
N GLU A 265 -11.74 -1.61 -7.09
CA GLU A 265 -11.67 -0.64 -8.17
C GLU A 265 -13.05 -0.03 -8.35
N PHE A 266 -13.28 1.17 -7.83
CA PHE A 266 -14.51 1.91 -8.06
C PHE A 266 -14.59 2.39 -9.53
N PRO A 267 -15.79 2.63 -10.09
CA PRO A 267 -15.89 3.41 -11.32
C PRO A 267 -15.52 4.88 -11.06
N ALA A 268 -15.00 5.57 -12.07
CA ALA A 268 -14.77 7.01 -11.99
C ALA A 268 -16.10 7.77 -11.84
N THR A 269 -16.12 8.74 -10.94
CA THR A 269 -17.29 9.63 -10.73
C THR A 269 -17.31 10.84 -11.66
N SER A 270 -16.20 11.08 -12.36
CA SER A 270 -16.02 12.22 -13.28
C SER A 270 -15.08 11.85 -14.43
N PRO A 271 -15.23 12.43 -15.64
CA PRO A 271 -14.22 12.38 -16.71
C PRO A 271 -12.83 12.87 -16.31
N LEU A 272 -12.76 13.71 -15.27
CA LEU A 272 -11.50 14.23 -14.75
C LEU A 272 -10.82 13.25 -13.79
N GLU A 273 -11.55 12.28 -13.21
CA GLU A 273 -10.98 11.28 -12.32
C GLU A 273 -10.21 10.23 -13.11
N SER A 274 -8.99 9.94 -12.66
CA SER A 274 -8.04 9.02 -13.29
C SER A 274 -8.00 9.23 -14.82
N PRO A 275 -7.58 10.41 -15.31
CA PRO A 275 -7.75 10.80 -16.71
C PRO A 275 -6.88 9.98 -17.68
N ALA A 276 -5.81 9.36 -17.17
CA ALA A 276 -4.90 8.53 -17.95
C ALA A 276 -4.55 7.23 -17.18
N PRO A 277 -5.55 6.35 -16.93
CA PRO A 277 -5.27 5.09 -16.26
C PRO A 277 -4.52 4.16 -17.24
N PRO A 278 -3.79 3.13 -16.74
CA PRO A 278 -2.96 2.27 -17.58
C PRO A 278 -3.66 1.66 -18.80
N ASP A 279 -4.95 1.31 -18.68
CA ASP A 279 -5.79 0.88 -19.78
C ASP A 279 -7.09 1.69 -19.83
N LEU A 280 -7.06 2.77 -20.62
CA LEU A 280 -8.21 3.64 -20.81
C LEU A 280 -9.45 2.90 -21.37
N THR A 281 -9.27 1.77 -22.07
CA THR A 281 -10.40 1.02 -22.64
C THR A 281 -11.23 0.28 -21.57
N GLN A 282 -10.64 0.05 -20.40
CA GLN A 282 -11.31 -0.60 -19.26
C GLN A 282 -11.96 0.40 -18.31
N ARG A 283 -11.72 1.70 -18.48
CA ARG A 283 -12.29 2.75 -17.62
C ARG A 283 -13.81 2.68 -17.62
N GLN A 284 -14.38 2.63 -16.42
CA GLN A 284 -15.81 2.65 -16.18
C GLN A 284 -16.19 3.97 -15.52
N GLU A 285 -17.37 4.48 -15.87
CA GLU A 285 -17.95 5.65 -15.22
C GLU A 285 -19.17 5.24 -14.40
N GLY A 286 -19.41 5.98 -13.31
CA GLY A 286 -20.57 5.84 -12.46
C GLY A 286 -20.94 7.17 -11.84
N THR A 287 -22.15 7.28 -11.32
CA THR A 287 -22.57 8.46 -10.57
C THR A 287 -22.03 8.40 -9.14
N VAL A 288 -21.88 9.56 -8.51
CA VAL A 288 -21.54 9.65 -7.07
C VAL A 288 -22.51 8.85 -6.21
N ALA A 289 -23.81 8.86 -6.53
CA ALA A 289 -24.82 8.11 -5.79
C ALA A 289 -24.60 6.59 -5.87
N GLU A 290 -24.26 6.07 -7.05
CA GLU A 290 -23.94 4.64 -7.23
C GLU A 290 -22.67 4.24 -6.48
N VAL A 291 -21.64 5.10 -6.49
CA VAL A 291 -20.39 4.83 -5.78
C VAL A 291 -20.58 4.85 -4.26
N ILE A 292 -21.38 5.79 -3.71
CA ILE A 292 -21.74 5.81 -2.29
C ILE A 292 -22.44 4.51 -1.88
N VAL A 293 -23.48 4.10 -2.63
CA VAL A 293 -24.22 2.87 -2.32
C VAL A 293 -23.31 1.65 -2.40
N ALA A 294 -22.42 1.57 -3.39
CA ALA A 294 -21.46 0.48 -3.50
C ALA A 294 -20.47 0.47 -2.32
N ALA A 295 -19.92 1.62 -1.94
CA ALA A 295 -18.99 1.76 -0.83
C ALA A 295 -19.62 1.33 0.51
N GLU A 296 -20.83 1.81 0.81
CA GLU A 296 -21.56 1.42 2.03
C GLU A 296 -21.85 -0.08 2.06
N ALA A 297 -22.29 -0.66 0.93
CA ALA A 297 -22.57 -2.09 0.83
C ALA A 297 -21.30 -2.94 0.99
N MET A 298 -20.17 -2.49 0.42
CA MET A 298 -18.87 -3.16 0.55
C MET A 298 -18.32 -3.10 1.98
N ARG A 299 -18.46 -1.95 2.66
CA ARG A 299 -18.11 -1.83 4.09
C ARG A 299 -18.90 -2.85 4.91
N ASP A 300 -20.21 -2.94 4.69
CA ASP A 300 -21.06 -3.83 5.47
C ASP A 300 -20.71 -5.31 5.22
N ALA A 301 -20.39 -5.66 3.97
CA ALA A 301 -19.90 -6.98 3.58
C ALA A 301 -18.52 -7.30 4.20
N LEU A 302 -17.60 -6.34 4.24
CA LEU A 302 -16.31 -6.49 4.93
C LEU A 302 -16.53 -6.83 6.40
N TYR A 303 -17.39 -6.06 7.07
CA TYR A 303 -17.56 -6.16 8.52
C TYR A 303 -18.19 -7.49 8.90
N ALA A 304 -19.25 -7.89 8.20
CA ALA A 304 -19.90 -9.17 8.41
C ALA A 304 -18.93 -10.35 8.19
N THR A 305 -18.06 -10.27 7.19
CA THR A 305 -17.14 -11.37 6.85
C THR A 305 -15.96 -11.45 7.82
N VAL A 306 -15.45 -10.31 8.30
CA VAL A 306 -14.30 -10.26 9.22
C VAL A 306 -14.70 -10.56 10.67
N ALA A 307 -15.91 -10.17 11.10
CA ALA A 307 -16.40 -10.44 12.46
C ALA A 307 -16.66 -11.94 12.71
N GLU A 308 -17.04 -12.69 11.68
CA GLU A 308 -17.30 -14.13 11.74
C GLU A 308 -16.45 -14.88 10.71
N PRO A 309 -15.11 -14.93 10.87
CA PRO A 309 -14.27 -15.66 9.94
C PRO A 309 -14.62 -17.16 10.06
N PRO A 310 -14.88 -17.87 8.95
CA PRO A 310 -15.21 -19.28 9.01
C PRO A 310 -14.04 -20.10 9.58
N ALA A 311 -14.37 -21.15 10.32
CA ALA A 311 -13.45 -22.08 10.96
C ALA A 311 -12.57 -22.86 9.97
#